data_AF-A7RME3-F1
#
_entry.id   AF-A7RME3-F1
#
_cell.length_a   1.000
_cell.length_b   1.000
_cell.length_c   1.000
_cell.angle_alpha   90.00
_cell.angle_beta   90.00
_cell.angle_gamma   90.00
#
_symmetry.space_group_name_H-M   'P 1'
#
loop_
_entity.id
_entity.type
_entity.pdbx_description
1 polymer ?
#
loop_
_entity_poly.entity_id
_entity_poly.type
_entity_poly.pdbx_seq_one_letter_code
_entity_poly.pdbx_strand_id
1 'polypeptide(L)'
;MVSAAAVLATRITIYKNGDPFSKGKDIVINHRYYRTFDTFLDNATRYAKCSDAVRKIVTPQGRHHIKSVDELQNGGKYVAIGREAFKKIE
;
A
#
# COMPACT_ATOMS: atom_id res chain seq x y z
N MET A 1 -30.01 16.57 -8.38
CA MET A 1 -29.25 16.43 -7.12
C MET A 1 -28.08 15.51 -7.39
N VAL A 2 -26.87 16.04 -7.53
CA VAL A 2 -25.66 15.21 -7.53
C VAL A 2 -25.45 14.76 -6.09
N SER A 3 -25.67 13.46 -5.84
CA SER A 3 -25.35 12.85 -4.55
C SER A 3 -23.86 13.05 -4.31
N ALA A 4 -23.50 13.84 -3.31
CA ALA A 4 -22.16 13.83 -2.78
C ALA A 4 -21.96 12.43 -2.18
N ALA A 5 -21.42 11.51 -2.98
CA ALA A 5 -20.79 10.33 -2.42
C ALA A 5 -19.81 10.88 -1.39
N ALA A 6 -20.09 10.65 -0.10
CA ALA A 6 -19.10 10.89 0.94
C ALA A 6 -17.80 10.31 0.40
N VAL A 7 -16.75 11.14 0.31
CA VAL A 7 -15.45 10.63 -0.09
C VAL A 7 -15.06 9.64 1.00
N LEU A 8 -15.43 8.38 0.82
CA LEU A 8 -15.15 7.34 1.78
C LEU A 8 -13.64 7.22 1.80
N ALA A 9 -13.07 7.54 2.96
CA ALA A 9 -11.64 7.47 3.13
C ALA A 9 -11.20 6.01 2.92
N THR A 10 -10.38 5.77 1.89
CA THR A 10 -9.84 4.44 1.60
C THR A 10 -8.82 4.09 2.69
N ARG A 11 -9.14 3.13 3.56
CA ARG A 11 -8.22 2.61 4.58
C ARG A 11 -7.57 1.33 4.07
N ILE A 12 -6.26 1.22 4.20
CA ILE A 12 -5.52 0.00 3.80
C ILE A 12 -4.54 -0.42 4.89
N THR A 13 -4.10 -1.67 4.84
CA THR A 13 -3.00 -2.18 5.67
C THR A 13 -1.80 -2.50 4.79
N ILE A 14 -0.63 -1.95 5.12
CA ILE A 14 0.64 -2.24 4.44
C ILE A 14 1.53 -3.13 5.31
N TYR A 15 2.02 -4.22 4.74
CA TYR A 15 2.96 -5.16 5.34
C TYR A 15 4.35 -5.01 4.73
N LYS A 16 5.39 -5.29 5.52
CA LYS A 16 6.76 -5.36 5.04
C LYS A 16 7.01 -6.73 4.41
N ASN A 17 7.53 -6.74 3.18
CA ASN A 17 7.85 -7.97 2.48
C ASN A 17 8.86 -8.83 3.27
N GLY A 18 8.52 -10.11 3.48
CA GLY A 18 9.40 -11.07 4.13
C GLY A 18 9.60 -10.90 5.63
N ASP A 19 8.82 -10.04 6.28
CA ASP A 19 8.86 -9.87 7.74
C ASP A 19 7.70 -10.65 8.39
N PRO A 20 7.96 -11.84 8.98
CA PRO A 20 6.92 -12.66 9.60
C PRO A 20 6.36 -12.03 10.89
N PHE A 21 7.03 -11.04 11.45
CA PHE A 21 6.58 -10.31 12.65
C PHE A 21 5.87 -9.00 12.30
N SER A 22 5.73 -8.69 11.01
CA SER A 22 5.03 -7.50 10.56
C SER A 22 3.55 -7.59 10.93
N LYS A 23 3.12 -6.77 11.89
CA LYS A 23 1.69 -6.63 12.24
C LYS A 23 0.88 -5.89 11.16
N GLY A 24 1.55 -5.41 10.11
CA GLY A 24 1.00 -4.46 9.16
C GLY A 24 0.84 -3.06 9.78
N LYS A 25 0.70 -2.05 8.91
CA LYS A 25 0.42 -0.68 9.29
C LYS A 25 -0.83 -0.19 8.56
N ASP A 26 -1.85 0.14 9.34
CA ASP A 26 -3.05 0.77 8.80
C ASP A 26 -2.78 2.23 8.44
N ILE A 27 -3.20 2.62 7.23
CA ILE A 27 -3.11 3.97 6.71
C ILE A 27 -4.40 4.39 6.02
N VAL A 28 -4.68 5.69 6.08
CA VAL A 28 -5.76 6.32 5.32
C VAL A 28 -5.16 6.94 4.07
N ILE A 29 -5.72 6.60 2.91
CA ILE A 29 -5.30 7.15 1.62
C ILE A 29 -6.03 8.48 1.40
N ASN A 30 -5.23 9.54 1.25
CA ASN A 30 -5.70 10.82 0.78
C ASN A 30 -5.29 10.97 -0.70
N HIS A 31 -6.22 10.73 -1.61
CA HIS A 31 -5.95 10.80 -3.06
C HIS A 31 -5.44 12.19 -3.50
N ARG A 32 -5.78 13.28 -2.78
CA ARG A 32 -5.26 14.63 -3.09
C ARG A 32 -3.78 14.81 -2.74
N TYR A 33 -3.28 14.01 -1.80
CA TYR A 33 -1.89 14.07 -1.35
C TYR A 33 -0.97 13.24 -2.27
N TYR A 34 -1.44 12.09 -2.74
CA TYR A 34 -0.69 11.19 -3.61
C TYR A 34 -0.93 11.49 -5.08
N ARG A 35 -0.41 12.63 -5.56
CA ARG A 35 -0.54 13.05 -6.97
C ARG A 35 0.19 12.15 -7.95
N THR A 36 1.26 11.48 -7.49
CA THR A 36 1.97 10.46 -8.25
C THR A 36 2.08 9.19 -7.41
N PHE A 37 2.18 8.05 -8.08
CA PHE A 37 2.35 6.78 -7.39
C PHE A 37 3.71 6.69 -6.68
N ASP A 38 4.75 7.35 -7.21
CA ASP A 38 6.07 7.41 -6.56
C ASP A 38 6.01 8.06 -5.17
N THR A 39 5.24 9.16 -5.01
CA THR A 39 5.03 9.77 -3.69
C THR A 39 4.36 8.81 -2.71
N PHE A 40 3.48 7.94 -3.20
CA PHE A 40 2.89 6.88 -2.37
C PHE A 40 3.93 5.81 -2.00
N LEU A 41 4.78 5.37 -2.93
CA LEU A 41 5.85 4.40 -2.67
C LEU A 41 6.89 4.92 -1.65
N ASP A 42 7.28 6.20 -1.74
CA ASP A 42 8.18 6.84 -0.78
C ASP A 42 7.58 6.83 0.64
N ASN A 43 6.29 7.13 0.76
CA ASN A 43 5.61 7.07 2.05
C ASN A 43 5.40 5.63 2.53
N ALA A 44 5.12 4.68 1.63
CA ALA A 44 5.01 3.26 1.95
C ALA A 44 6.30 2.72 2.57
N THR A 45 7.46 3.20 2.14
CA THR A 45 8.76 2.88 2.75
C THR A 45 8.77 3.19 4.25
N ARG A 46 8.25 4.38 4.62
CA ARG A 46 8.17 4.81 6.02
C ARG A 46 7.10 4.02 6.79
N TYR A 47 5.94 3.79 6.20
CA TYR A 47 4.84 3.08 6.85
C TYR A 47 5.16 1.61 7.15
N ALA A 48 5.78 0.92 6.19
CA ALA A 48 6.19 -0.47 6.33
C ALA A 48 7.49 -0.64 7.14
N LYS A 49 8.19 0.47 7.47
CA LYS A 49 9.52 0.46 8.09
C LYS A 49 10.51 -0.40 7.29
N CYS A 50 10.48 -0.24 5.97
CA CYS A 50 11.46 -0.87 5.09
C CYS A 50 12.80 -0.15 5.24
N SER A 51 13.89 -0.93 5.27
CA SER A 51 15.24 -0.36 5.29
C SER A 51 15.61 0.23 3.93
N ASP A 52 15.16 -0.41 2.85
CA ASP A 52 15.31 0.05 1.47
C ASP A 52 14.04 0.69 0.93
N ALA A 53 14.21 1.53 -0.09
CA ALA A 53 13.10 2.17 -0.79
C ALA A 53 12.17 1.13 -1.43
N VAL A 54 10.88 1.25 -1.13
CA VAL A 54 9.81 0.44 -1.73
C VAL A 54 9.71 0.78 -3.21
N ARG A 55 9.68 -0.26 -4.05
CA ARG A 55 9.59 -0.14 -5.51
C ARG A 55 8.26 -0.63 -6.05
N LYS A 56 7.60 -1.53 -5.31
CA LYS A 56 6.35 -2.16 -5.73
C LYS A 56 5.45 -2.41 -4.54
N ILE A 57 4.16 -2.30 -4.79
CA ILE A 57 3.10 -2.69 -3.87
C ILE A 57 2.30 -3.79 -4.54
N VAL A 58 2.10 -4.90 -3.84
CA VAL A 58 1.36 -6.04 -4.37
C VAL A 58 0.30 -6.52 -3.38
N THR A 59 -0.68 -7.26 -3.88
CA THR A 59 -1.59 -8.03 -3.00
C THR A 59 -0.83 -9.08 -2.15
N PRO A 60 -1.38 -9.58 -1.03
CA PRO A 60 -0.66 -10.50 -0.13
C PRO A 60 -0.27 -11.84 -0.76
N GLN A 61 -0.89 -12.20 -1.89
CA GLN A 61 -0.54 -13.39 -2.67
C GLN A 61 0.51 -13.10 -3.76
N GLY A 62 0.95 -11.85 -3.92
CA GLY A 62 1.91 -11.42 -4.94
C GLY A 62 1.36 -11.41 -6.37
N ARG A 63 0.07 -11.70 -6.58
CA ARG A 63 -0.51 -11.89 -7.93
C ARG A 63 -0.79 -10.60 -8.68
N HIS A 64 -1.26 -9.58 -7.97
CA HIS A 64 -1.60 -8.29 -8.55
C HIS A 64 -0.66 -7.20 -8.05
N HIS A 65 -0.10 -6.43 -9.00
CA HIS A 65 0.75 -5.28 -8.75
C HIS A 65 -0.10 -4.01 -8.84
N ILE A 66 -0.06 -3.21 -7.79
CA ILE A 66 -0.74 -1.91 -7.73
C ILE A 66 0.10 -0.90 -8.50
N LYS A 67 -0.51 -0.21 -9.47
CA LYS A 67 0.18 0.79 -10.30
C LYS A 67 -0.24 2.23 -9.98
N SER A 68 -1.34 2.40 -9.26
CA SER A 68 -1.88 3.70 -8.85
C SER A 68 -2.60 3.61 -7.51
N VAL A 69 -2.77 4.75 -6.83
CA VAL A 69 -3.55 4.82 -5.58
C VAL A 69 -5.05 4.55 -5.80
N ASP A 70 -5.54 4.68 -7.03
CA ASP A 70 -6.95 4.45 -7.38
C ASP A 70 -7.31 2.96 -7.44
N GLU A 71 -6.31 2.08 -7.56
CA GLU A 71 -6.49 0.63 -7.46
C GLU A 71 -6.56 0.13 -6.01
N LEU A 72 -6.31 1.00 -5.03
CA LEU A 72 -6.39 0.66 -3.61
C LEU A 72 -7.85 0.56 -3.18
N GLN A 73 -8.17 -0.53 -2.50
CA GLN A 73 -9.52 -0.82 -2.02
C GLN A 73 -9.61 -0.59 -0.53
N ASN A 74 -10.74 -0.06 -0.08
CA ASN A 74 -10.99 0.13 1.34
C ASN A 74 -11.00 -1.23 2.07
N GLY A 75 -10.27 -1.34 3.17
CA GLY A 75 -9.98 -2.60 3.87
C GLY A 75 -8.92 -3.48 3.19
N GLY A 76 -8.33 -3.03 2.08
CA GLY A 76 -7.35 -3.79 1.31
C GLY A 76 -6.03 -3.99 2.08
N LYS A 77 -5.42 -5.15 1.86
CA LYS A 77 -4.12 -5.52 2.42
C LYS A 77 -3.08 -5.57 1.31
N TYR A 78 -1.90 -5.03 1.56
CA TYR A 78 -0.86 -4.93 0.55
C TYR A 78 0.54 -5.12 1.12
N VAL A 79 1.47 -5.56 0.29
CA VAL A 79 2.86 -5.85 0.66
C VAL A 79 3.78 -4.87 -0.04
N ALA A 80 4.60 -4.17 0.74
CA ALA A 80 5.63 -3.28 0.27
C ALA A 80 6.92 -4.05 -0.01
N ILE A 81 7.37 -4.03 -1.27
CA ILE A 81 8.55 -4.74 -1.76
C ILE A 81 9.58 -3.73 -2.25
N GLY A 82 10.83 -3.88 -1.81
CA GLY A 82 11.98 -3.13 -2.30
C GLY A 82 12.56 -3.73 -3.58
N ARG A 83 13.88 -3.97 -3.58
CA ARG A 83 14.61 -4.63 -4.70
C ARG A 83 14.62 -6.15 -4.58
N GLU A 84 14.31 -6.65 -3.40
CA GLU A 84 14.26 -8.07 -3.09
C GLU A 84 13.07 -8.77 -3.76
N ALA A 85 13.16 -10.10 -3.89
CA ALA A 85 12.05 -10.91 -4.38
C ALA A 85 10.87 -10.90 -3.40
N PHE A 86 9.65 -11.04 -3.93
CA PHE A 86 8.47 -11.21 -3.11
C PHE A 86 8.58 -12.47 -2.24
N LYS A 87 8.24 -12.32 -0.95
CA LYS A 87 8.13 -13.40 0.01
C LYS A 87 6.70 -13.44 0.50
N LYS A 88 6.05 -14.59 0.32
CA LYS A 88 4.68 -14.80 0.77
C LYS A 88 4.63 -14.58 2.29
N ILE A 89 3.70 -13.74 2.71
CA ILE A 89 3.32 -13.57 4.10
C ILE A 89 2.05 -14.40 4.35
N GLU A 90 1.99 -15.10 5.47
CA GLU A 90 0.85 -15.92 5.89
C GLU A 90 -0.28 -15.07 6.47
#